data_AF-A0A9P5QJZ3-F1
#
_entry.id   AF-A0A9P5QJZ3-F1
#
_cell.length_a   1.000
_cell.length_b   1.000
_cell.length_c   1.000
_cell.angle_alpha   90.00
_cell.angle_beta   90.00
_cell.angle_gamma   90.00
#
_symmetry.space_group_name_H-M   'P 1'
#
loop_
_entity.id
_entity.type
_entity.pdbx_description
1 polymer ?
#
loop_
_entity_poly.entity_id
_entity_poly.type
_entity_poly.pdbx_seq_one_letter_code
_entity_poly.pdbx_strand_id
1 'polypeptide(L)'
;MSCTANLLNNDTSRHFEREFVTKATNVCKDDTFGHENEIVSLLAKLKRSIDNEGPSMLRDDATIMRAEMVIKRREQGQSTISRAEKILEAVEYQTASDLKHPEGADFGNLTAKLITGDVFCSSVSDTVVPVVRLLSPISHVGIFRCIGLNYAKHAAEIKMPIPKYPILFMKPSSALQDPFRPVVIPKIAEDNQADFECELAVVIGKACKNVKENEALDYVAGYTVGNDISSRKWQGNKLGSGQWCFSKSFDTFAPLGPTLVSPALIKDPNQLRIRTTLNGKVMQDSSTADMIFNVPYLISFLSQSTTLMPGDVILTGTPEGVGFKREPPVYLQHGDHVVCEIENIGELHNTIEYESKRQ
;
A
#
# COMPACT_ATOMS: atom_id res chain seq x y z
N MET A 1 -32.25 -4.44 41.13
CA MET A 1 -30.82 -4.10 41.25
C MET A 1 -30.15 -4.52 39.94
N SER A 2 -30.22 -3.70 38.90
CA SER A 2 -29.23 -2.65 38.56
C SER A 2 -27.88 -3.23 38.11
N CYS A 3 -27.65 -3.37 36.80
CA CYS A 3 -26.75 -2.48 36.05
C CYS A 3 -26.68 -2.86 34.55
N THR A 4 -27.19 -1.96 33.71
CA THR A 4 -26.79 -1.59 32.34
C THR A 4 -25.26 -1.32 32.26
N ALA A 5 -24.53 -1.29 31.14
CA ALA A 5 -24.82 -0.87 29.76
C ALA A 5 -23.67 -1.27 28.79
N ASN A 6 -23.99 -1.33 27.49
CA ASN A 6 -23.29 -0.78 26.30
C ASN A 6 -21.75 -0.75 26.22
N LEU A 7 -21.22 -1.34 25.13
CA LEU A 7 -20.06 -0.96 24.30
C LEU A 7 -19.95 -2.10 23.23
N LEU A 8 -20.08 -1.94 21.92
CA LEU A 8 -19.68 -0.86 21.01
C LEU A 8 -20.67 -0.76 19.84
N ASN A 9 -21.35 0.38 19.77
CA ASN A 9 -22.04 0.88 18.57
C ASN A 9 -21.01 1.55 17.63
N ASN A 10 -21.40 1.65 16.35
CA ASN A 10 -20.76 2.35 15.22
C ASN A 10 -20.48 3.86 15.44
N ASP A 11 -19.78 4.26 16.50
CA ASP A 11 -19.53 5.67 16.82
C ASP A 11 -18.08 6.14 16.60
N THR A 12 -17.12 5.25 16.38
CA THR A 12 -15.71 5.64 16.20
C THR A 12 -15.44 6.32 14.85
N SER A 13 -16.10 5.90 13.77
CA SER A 13 -16.00 6.58 12.46
C SER A 13 -16.67 7.96 12.47
N ARG A 14 -17.84 8.07 13.09
CA ARG A 14 -18.59 9.34 13.23
C ARG A 14 -17.89 10.35 14.14
N HIS A 15 -17.13 9.90 15.14
CA HIS A 15 -16.36 10.80 16.00
C HIS A 15 -15.16 11.38 15.26
N PHE A 16 -14.45 10.55 14.47
CA PHE A 16 -13.32 10.99 13.65
C PHE A 16 -13.76 11.97 12.55
N GLU A 17 -14.88 11.69 11.88
CA GLU A 17 -15.47 12.58 10.86
C GLU A 17 -15.90 13.94 11.44
N ARG A 18 -16.51 13.96 12.65
CA ARG A 18 -16.93 15.21 13.30
C ARG A 18 -15.75 16.04 13.78
N GLU A 19 -14.71 15.43 14.37
CA GLU A 19 -13.51 16.17 14.81
C GLU A 19 -12.70 16.74 13.63
N PHE A 20 -12.59 15.98 12.53
CA PHE A 20 -11.79 16.37 11.37
C PHE A 20 -12.47 17.46 10.53
N VAL A 21 -13.79 17.37 10.33
CA VAL A 21 -14.57 18.45 9.69
C VAL A 21 -14.57 19.72 10.56
N THR A 22 -14.66 19.58 11.89
CA THR A 22 -14.60 20.74 12.79
C THR A 22 -13.22 21.42 12.76
N LYS A 23 -12.13 20.65 12.71
CA LYS A 23 -10.76 21.19 12.53
C LYS A 23 -10.56 21.87 11.18
N ALA A 24 -11.02 21.28 10.07
CA ALA A 24 -10.94 21.89 8.75
C ALA A 24 -11.77 23.19 8.66
N THR A 25 -12.91 23.26 9.36
CA THR A 25 -13.73 24.47 9.42
C THR A 25 -13.09 25.56 10.30
N ASN A 26 -12.34 25.18 11.35
CA ASN A 26 -11.66 26.12 12.23
C ASN A 26 -10.36 26.66 11.62
N VAL A 27 -9.62 25.87 10.83
CA VAL A 27 -8.46 26.37 10.06
C VAL A 27 -8.89 27.45 9.05
N CYS A 28 -10.12 27.38 8.52
CA CYS A 28 -10.67 28.42 7.64
C CYS A 28 -11.14 29.69 8.37
N LYS A 29 -11.23 29.70 9.71
CA LYS A 29 -11.71 30.88 10.47
C LYS A 29 -10.61 31.84 10.90
N ASP A 30 -9.35 31.40 10.87
CA ASP A 30 -8.21 32.22 11.33
C ASP A 30 -7.59 33.09 10.23
N ASP A 31 -7.98 32.92 8.95
CA ASP A 31 -7.50 33.76 7.85
C ASP A 31 -8.63 34.68 7.32
N THR A 32 -8.51 35.95 7.69
CA THR A 32 -9.38 37.06 7.30
C THR A 32 -9.32 37.35 5.79
N PHE A 33 -10.13 36.75 4.91
CA PHE A 33 -10.50 37.37 3.60
C PHE A 33 -11.68 36.66 2.86
N GLY A 34 -12.83 37.33 2.79
CA GLY A 34 -13.63 37.60 1.58
C GLY A 34 -14.37 36.52 0.79
N HIS A 35 -14.00 35.23 0.82
CA HIS A 35 -14.62 34.21 -0.05
C HIS A 35 -14.93 32.87 0.64
N GLU A 36 -15.27 32.92 1.93
CA GLU A 36 -15.72 31.77 2.73
C GLU A 36 -16.89 30.99 2.06
N ASN A 37 -17.79 31.68 1.36
CA ASN A 37 -19.05 31.09 0.90
C ASN A 37 -18.91 30.03 -0.20
N GLU A 38 -17.90 30.08 -1.07
CA GLU A 38 -17.75 29.11 -2.16
C GLU A 38 -17.09 27.79 -1.70
N ILE A 39 -16.06 27.88 -0.85
CA ILE A 39 -15.41 26.70 -0.26
C ILE A 39 -16.39 26.02 0.72
N VAL A 40 -17.07 26.80 1.56
CA VAL A 40 -18.11 26.28 2.46
C VAL A 40 -19.27 25.67 1.67
N SER A 41 -19.66 26.26 0.53
CA SER A 41 -20.68 25.69 -0.37
C SER A 41 -20.22 24.37 -1.02
N LEU A 42 -18.97 24.28 -1.48
CA LEU A 42 -18.42 23.04 -2.05
C LEU A 42 -18.30 21.93 -0.99
N LEU A 43 -17.84 22.28 0.22
CA LEU A 43 -17.78 21.37 1.35
C LEU A 43 -19.17 20.95 1.84
N ALA A 44 -20.16 21.86 1.83
CA ALA A 44 -21.54 21.55 2.18
C ALA A 44 -22.26 20.71 1.12
N LYS A 45 -21.91 20.88 -0.18
CA LYS A 45 -22.37 20.00 -1.26
C LYS A 45 -21.75 18.60 -1.15
N LEU A 46 -20.45 18.52 -0.86
CA LEU A 46 -19.77 17.25 -0.57
C LEU A 46 -20.43 16.54 0.61
N LYS A 47 -20.61 17.24 1.74
CA LYS A 47 -21.27 16.71 2.93
C LYS A 47 -22.67 16.17 2.64
N ARG A 48 -23.47 16.89 1.85
CA ARG A 48 -24.79 16.41 1.42
C ARG A 48 -24.74 15.20 0.50
N SER A 49 -23.73 15.08 -0.37
CA SER A 49 -23.53 13.89 -1.20
C SER A 49 -23.17 12.67 -0.33
N ILE A 50 -22.32 12.88 0.68
CA ILE A 50 -21.90 11.86 1.66
C ILE A 50 -23.07 11.42 2.54
N ASP A 51 -23.91 12.37 2.99
CA ASP A 51 -25.06 12.07 3.85
C ASP A 51 -26.21 11.37 3.09
N ASN A 52 -26.28 11.51 1.76
CA ASN A 52 -27.37 10.97 0.92
C ASN A 52 -27.06 9.62 0.27
N GLU A 53 -25.80 9.22 0.15
CA GLU A 53 -25.40 7.93 -0.43
C GLU A 53 -24.86 7.03 0.69
N GLY A 54 -25.55 5.92 0.96
CA GLY A 54 -25.09 4.92 1.92
C GLY A 54 -23.74 4.32 1.49
N PRO A 55 -22.98 3.71 2.41
CA PRO A 55 -21.69 3.11 2.08
C PRO A 55 -21.87 2.04 1.00
N SER A 56 -21.21 2.22 -0.15
CA SER A 56 -21.10 1.19 -1.17
C SER A 56 -19.86 0.35 -0.87
N MET A 57 -20.02 -0.97 -0.74
CA MET A 57 -18.88 -1.87 -0.77
C MET A 57 -18.19 -1.78 -2.13
N LEU A 58 -16.88 -2.04 -2.16
CA LEU A 58 -16.10 -2.16 -3.39
C LEU A 58 -16.88 -2.94 -4.44
N ARG A 59 -16.99 -2.39 -5.66
CA ARG A 59 -17.57 -3.13 -6.77
C ARG A 59 -16.68 -4.33 -7.06
N ASP A 60 -17.31 -5.49 -7.21
CA ASP A 60 -16.60 -6.75 -7.37
C ASP A 60 -15.64 -6.74 -8.57
N ASP A 61 -15.74 -5.82 -9.52
CA ASP A 61 -14.94 -5.74 -10.76
C ASP A 61 -13.98 -4.54 -10.84
N ALA A 62 -13.70 -3.84 -9.74
CA ALA A 62 -12.92 -2.60 -9.76
C ALA A 62 -11.41 -2.75 -9.52
N THR A 63 -10.65 -1.79 -10.04
CA THR A 63 -9.30 -1.44 -9.57
C THR A 63 -9.39 -0.14 -8.78
N ILE A 64 -8.63 -0.02 -7.69
CA ILE A 64 -8.68 1.12 -6.78
C ILE A 64 -7.31 1.78 -6.74
N MET A 65 -7.28 3.07 -7.07
CA MET A 65 -6.15 3.97 -6.87
C MET A 65 -6.41 4.87 -5.68
N ARG A 66 -5.37 5.29 -4.98
CA ARG A 66 -5.49 6.41 -4.03
C ARG A 66 -4.59 7.55 -4.50
N ALA A 67 -5.06 8.78 -4.37
CA ALA A 67 -4.38 9.94 -4.91
C ALA A 67 -4.59 11.21 -4.08
N GLU A 68 -3.62 12.13 -4.14
CA GLU A 68 -3.84 13.53 -3.80
C GLU A 68 -4.36 14.32 -5.03
N MET A 69 -4.95 15.48 -4.74
CA MET A 69 -5.33 16.50 -5.71
C MET A 69 -4.68 17.86 -5.40
N VAL A 70 -4.52 18.69 -6.44
CA VAL A 70 -4.34 20.14 -6.29
C VAL A 70 -5.61 20.86 -6.77
N ILE A 71 -6.22 21.64 -5.88
CA ILE A 71 -7.27 22.60 -6.24
C ILE A 71 -6.58 23.92 -6.58
N LYS A 72 -6.48 24.29 -7.86
CA LYS A 72 -5.94 25.60 -8.26
C LYS A 72 -6.93 26.71 -7.92
N ARG A 73 -6.52 27.68 -7.08
CA ARG A 73 -7.23 28.95 -6.88
C ARG A 73 -6.96 29.86 -8.09
N ARG A 74 -7.99 30.45 -8.68
CA ARG A 74 -7.84 31.60 -9.60
C ARG A 74 -8.08 32.87 -8.80
N GLU A 75 -7.02 33.55 -8.40
CA GLU A 75 -7.08 34.96 -8.00
C GLU A 75 -6.89 35.83 -9.24
N GLN A 76 -7.42 37.05 -9.20
CA GLN A 76 -7.32 38.03 -10.28
C GLN A 76 -5.86 38.24 -10.73
N GLY A 77 -5.43 37.51 -11.77
CA GLY A 77 -4.15 37.72 -12.46
C GLY A 77 -2.91 37.02 -11.87
N GLN A 78 -2.99 36.33 -10.73
CA GLN A 78 -1.88 35.56 -10.16
C GLN A 78 -2.36 34.19 -9.65
N SER A 79 -1.69 33.11 -10.06
CA SER A 79 -2.03 31.75 -9.64
C SER A 79 -1.31 31.39 -8.35
N THR A 80 -2.03 31.43 -7.22
CA THR A 80 -1.56 30.98 -5.91
C THR A 80 -2.01 29.53 -5.71
N ILE A 81 -1.06 28.59 -5.59
CA ILE A 81 -1.35 27.16 -5.36
C ILE A 81 -1.63 26.97 -3.87
N SER A 82 -2.91 26.89 -3.48
CA SER A 82 -3.30 26.43 -2.14
C SER A 82 -3.45 24.91 -2.17
N ARG A 83 -2.54 24.17 -1.52
CA ARG A 83 -2.61 22.71 -1.38
C ARG A 83 -3.79 22.34 -0.48
N ALA A 84 -4.91 21.96 -1.06
CA ALA A 84 -6.00 21.32 -0.31
C ALA A 84 -5.70 19.81 -0.29
N GLU A 85 -5.21 19.29 0.83
CA GLU A 85 -5.04 17.84 1.02
C GLU A 85 -6.43 17.19 1.16
N LYS A 86 -7.07 16.88 0.02
CA LYS A 86 -8.14 15.89 -0.02
C LYS A 86 -7.56 14.62 -0.59
N ILE A 87 -7.47 13.62 0.29
CA ILE A 87 -7.16 12.24 -0.04
C ILE A 87 -8.37 11.66 -0.75
N LEU A 88 -8.19 11.10 -1.94
CA LEU A 88 -9.23 10.42 -2.70
C LEU A 88 -8.84 8.99 -2.98
N GLU A 89 -9.83 8.11 -2.93
CA GLU A 89 -9.70 6.70 -3.28
C GLU A 89 -10.48 6.41 -4.60
N ALA A 90 -10.21 5.27 -5.23
CA ALA A 90 -10.58 4.70 -6.55
C ALA A 90 -10.75 5.53 -7.85
N VAL A 91 -10.08 5.01 -8.90
CA VAL A 91 -10.43 5.17 -10.32
C VAL A 91 -10.62 3.79 -10.93
N GLU A 92 -11.75 3.59 -11.60
CA GLU A 92 -12.04 2.45 -12.45
C GLU A 92 -11.13 2.50 -13.69
N TYR A 93 -10.13 1.62 -13.77
CA TYR A 93 -9.36 1.39 -14.99
C TYR A 93 -9.75 0.05 -15.61
N GLN A 94 -10.03 0.04 -16.92
CA GLN A 94 -10.40 -1.17 -17.63
C GLN A 94 -9.21 -2.12 -17.85
N THR A 95 -7.96 -1.65 -17.76
CA THR A 95 -6.76 -2.51 -17.93
C THR A 95 -5.52 -1.94 -17.22
N ALA A 96 -4.81 -2.78 -16.45
CA ALA A 96 -3.56 -2.46 -15.74
C ALA A 96 -2.38 -2.02 -16.65
N SER A 97 -2.53 -2.10 -17.97
CA SER A 97 -1.55 -1.70 -18.97
C SER A 97 -1.23 -0.19 -18.97
N ASP A 98 -2.16 0.64 -18.50
CA ASP A 98 -2.05 2.11 -18.63
C ASP A 98 -1.15 2.74 -17.56
N LEU A 99 -0.74 1.98 -16.54
CA LEU A 99 0.13 2.44 -15.45
C LEU A 99 1.63 2.19 -15.69
N LYS A 100 2.01 1.64 -16.85
CA LYS A 100 3.38 1.17 -17.13
C LYS A 100 4.45 2.26 -17.35
N HIS A 101 4.12 3.55 -17.22
CA HIS A 101 5.06 4.61 -17.60
C HIS A 101 5.09 5.81 -16.65
N PRO A 102 6.02 5.81 -15.68
CA PRO A 102 6.25 6.98 -14.87
C PRO A 102 7.74 7.19 -14.51
N GLU A 103 8.66 7.09 -15.48
CA GLU A 103 9.89 7.89 -15.32
C GLU A 103 9.50 9.37 -15.47
N GLY A 104 9.26 10.03 -14.34
CA GLY A 104 8.89 11.45 -14.31
C GLY A 104 7.39 11.74 -14.51
N ALA A 105 6.50 10.91 -13.97
CA ALA A 105 5.04 10.98 -14.14
C ALA A 105 4.45 12.39 -13.98
N ASP A 106 4.24 13.06 -15.11
CA ASP A 106 3.21 14.08 -15.21
C ASP A 106 1.85 13.37 -15.11
N PHE A 107 1.33 13.24 -13.88
CA PHE A 107 -0.05 12.79 -13.65
C PHE A 107 -1.07 13.79 -14.22
N GLY A 108 -0.65 14.88 -14.88
CA GLY A 108 -1.48 16.00 -15.33
C GLY A 108 -2.64 15.64 -16.25
N ASN A 109 -2.62 14.46 -16.88
CA ASN A 109 -3.77 13.94 -17.66
C ASN A 109 -4.52 12.80 -16.96
N LEU A 110 -3.98 12.25 -15.87
CA LEU A 110 -4.67 11.24 -15.07
C LEU A 110 -5.83 11.92 -14.34
N THR A 111 -7.03 11.39 -14.54
CA THR A 111 -8.21 11.84 -13.83
C THR A 111 -8.85 10.70 -13.05
N ALA A 112 -9.49 11.03 -11.94
CA ALA A 112 -10.08 10.10 -11.01
C ALA A 112 -11.52 10.48 -10.71
N LYS A 113 -12.39 9.51 -10.44
CA LYS A 113 -13.67 9.80 -9.79
C LYS A 113 -13.40 10.13 -8.33
N LEU A 114 -14.14 11.09 -7.80
CA LEU A 114 -14.04 11.51 -6.41
C LEU A 114 -14.69 10.45 -5.53
N ILE A 115 -13.92 9.83 -4.63
CA ILE A 115 -14.46 8.96 -3.60
C ILE A 115 -14.31 9.57 -2.23
N THR A 116 -15.34 9.46 -1.41
CA THR A 116 -15.26 9.77 0.01
C THR A 116 -15.28 8.49 0.82
N GLY A 117 -14.44 8.41 1.86
CA GLY A 117 -14.30 7.24 2.73
C GLY A 117 -12.97 6.53 2.51
N ASP A 118 -12.94 5.24 2.84
CA ASP A 118 -11.80 4.37 2.61
C ASP A 118 -12.17 3.17 1.70
N VAL A 119 -11.19 2.32 1.40
CA VAL A 119 -11.37 1.14 0.53
C VAL A 119 -12.36 0.14 1.09
N PHE A 120 -12.69 0.19 2.38
CA PHE A 120 -13.64 -0.72 3.02
C PHE A 120 -15.03 -0.10 3.15
N CYS A 121 -15.12 1.23 3.17
CA CYS A 121 -16.34 1.99 3.35
C CYS A 121 -16.25 3.31 2.58
N SER A 122 -16.76 3.32 1.36
CA SER A 122 -16.71 4.50 0.50
C SER A 122 -17.98 4.78 -0.30
N SER A 123 -18.10 6.01 -0.78
CA SER A 123 -19.09 6.45 -1.77
C SER A 123 -18.40 7.09 -2.96
N VAL A 124 -18.80 6.69 -4.17
CA VAL A 124 -18.21 7.16 -5.43
C VAL A 124 -19.10 8.24 -6.03
N SER A 125 -18.55 9.44 -6.20
CA SER A 125 -19.22 10.53 -6.91
C SER A 125 -18.93 10.47 -8.41
N ASP A 126 -19.86 11.01 -9.21
CA ASP A 126 -19.64 11.30 -10.64
C ASP A 126 -18.65 12.46 -10.89
N THR A 127 -18.19 13.13 -9.83
CA THR A 127 -17.20 14.21 -9.95
C THR A 127 -15.87 13.65 -10.38
N VAL A 128 -15.36 14.09 -11.53
CA VAL A 128 -14.03 13.72 -12.04
C VAL A 128 -13.01 14.81 -11.73
N VAL A 129 -11.83 14.42 -11.29
CA VAL A 129 -10.79 15.31 -10.78
C VAL A 129 -9.40 14.95 -11.29
N PRO A 130 -8.49 15.93 -11.45
CA PRO A 130 -7.10 15.65 -11.83
C PRO A 130 -6.32 15.03 -10.66
N VAL A 131 -5.51 14.01 -10.97
CA VAL A 131 -4.58 13.38 -10.02
C VAL A 131 -3.25 14.12 -10.06
N VAL A 132 -2.67 14.41 -8.89
CA VAL A 132 -1.37 15.09 -8.80
C VAL A 132 -0.29 14.21 -8.20
N ARG A 133 -0.69 13.21 -7.43
CA ARG A 133 0.19 12.24 -6.80
C ARG A 133 -0.58 10.97 -6.49
N LEU A 134 0.01 9.82 -6.77
CA LEU A 134 -0.48 8.53 -6.30
C LEU A 134 0.00 8.25 -4.88
N LEU A 135 -0.86 7.63 -4.10
CA LEU A 135 -0.62 7.17 -2.74
C LEU A 135 -0.75 5.65 -2.69
N SER A 136 -0.29 5.01 -1.62
CA SER A 136 -0.63 3.61 -1.35
C SER A 136 -2.14 3.44 -1.44
N PRO A 137 -2.64 2.40 -2.12
CA PRO A 137 -4.07 2.24 -2.38
C PRO A 137 -4.89 2.04 -1.11
N ILE A 138 -4.25 1.71 0.01
CA ILE A 138 -4.85 1.69 1.34
C ILE A 138 -4.18 2.74 2.23
N SER A 139 -5.01 3.54 2.90
CA SER A 139 -4.59 4.64 3.78
C SER A 139 -4.16 4.20 5.17
N HIS A 140 -4.61 3.03 5.60
CA HIS A 140 -4.27 2.45 6.90
C HIS A 140 -3.96 0.96 6.73
N VAL A 141 -2.73 0.58 7.05
CA VAL A 141 -2.34 -0.82 7.23
C VAL A 141 -2.38 -1.13 8.71
N GLY A 142 -3.09 -2.18 9.11
CA GLY A 142 -3.11 -2.65 10.49
C GLY A 142 -1.73 -3.21 10.88
N ILE A 143 -1.33 -4.29 10.19
CA ILE A 143 -0.01 -4.90 10.28
C ILE A 143 0.36 -5.54 8.94
N PHE A 144 1.65 -5.56 8.61
CA PHE A 144 2.17 -6.40 7.54
C PHE A 144 2.60 -7.76 8.11
N ARG A 145 2.00 -8.83 7.62
CA ARG A 145 2.38 -10.23 7.90
C ARG A 145 3.19 -10.73 6.73
N CYS A 146 4.48 -10.96 6.93
CA CYS A 146 5.41 -11.17 5.84
C CYS A 146 5.94 -12.61 5.87
N ILE A 147 6.05 -13.24 4.71
CA ILE A 147 6.42 -14.64 4.58
C ILE A 147 7.80 -14.76 3.93
N GLY A 148 8.79 -15.23 4.68
CA GLY A 148 10.10 -15.51 4.11
C GLY A 148 10.15 -16.88 3.44
N LEU A 149 11.05 -17.00 2.46
CA LEU A 149 11.38 -18.25 1.77
C LEU A 149 10.17 -18.96 1.16
N ASN A 150 9.28 -18.18 0.54
CA ASN A 150 8.06 -18.72 -0.05
C ASN A 150 8.18 -19.04 -1.55
N TYR A 151 9.34 -18.91 -2.18
CA TYR A 151 9.55 -19.30 -3.59
C TYR A 151 10.58 -20.42 -3.65
N ALA A 152 10.28 -21.50 -4.38
CA ALA A 152 11.14 -22.67 -4.44
C ALA A 152 12.51 -22.34 -5.05
N LYS A 153 12.55 -21.52 -6.10
CA LYS A 153 13.80 -21.06 -6.72
C LYS A 153 14.59 -20.13 -5.81
N HIS A 154 13.93 -19.27 -5.03
CA HIS A 154 14.62 -18.43 -4.05
C HIS A 154 15.24 -19.26 -2.92
N ALA A 155 14.52 -20.27 -2.41
CA ALA A 155 15.07 -21.21 -1.42
C ALA A 155 16.33 -21.93 -1.96
N ALA A 156 16.31 -22.32 -3.23
CA ALA A 156 17.46 -22.92 -3.91
C ALA A 156 18.64 -21.93 -4.08
N GLU A 157 18.37 -20.68 -4.49
CA GLU A 157 19.37 -19.60 -4.63
C GLU A 157 20.14 -19.38 -3.32
N ILE A 158 19.43 -19.40 -2.19
CA ILE A 158 20.05 -19.17 -0.89
C ILE A 158 20.57 -20.45 -0.21
N LYS A 159 20.41 -21.61 -0.86
CA LYS A 159 20.82 -22.94 -0.37
C LYS A 159 20.18 -23.30 0.98
N MET A 160 18.94 -22.89 1.20
CA MET A 160 18.17 -23.27 2.38
C MET A 160 17.17 -24.38 2.04
N PRO A 161 16.89 -25.31 2.96
CA PRO A 161 15.85 -26.30 2.76
C PRO A 161 14.49 -25.63 2.64
N ILE A 162 13.61 -26.19 1.80
CA ILE A 162 12.22 -25.75 1.71
C ILE A 162 11.59 -25.87 3.10
N PRO A 163 11.04 -24.78 3.66
CA PRO A 163 10.45 -24.81 4.98
C PRO A 163 9.18 -25.70 4.98
N LYS A 164 8.92 -26.36 6.11
CA LYS A 164 7.70 -27.18 6.29
C LYS A 164 6.46 -26.33 6.55
N TYR A 165 6.64 -25.13 7.10
CA TYR A 165 5.59 -24.18 7.44
C TYR A 165 6.05 -22.76 7.11
N PRO A 166 5.13 -21.81 6.85
CA PRO A 166 5.48 -20.43 6.53
C PRO A 166 6.38 -19.78 7.59
N ILE A 167 7.47 -19.14 7.17
CA ILE A 167 8.34 -18.37 8.07
C ILE A 167 7.75 -16.96 8.19
N LEU A 168 7.04 -16.73 9.30
CA LEU A 168 6.34 -15.47 9.55
C LEU A 168 7.20 -14.45 10.31
N PHE A 169 7.20 -13.22 9.83
CA PHE A 169 7.65 -12.04 10.56
C PHE A 169 6.69 -10.86 10.28
N MET A 170 6.91 -9.74 10.97
CA MET A 170 6.01 -8.58 10.89
C MET A 170 6.75 -7.32 10.49
N LYS A 171 6.06 -6.42 9.77
CA LYS A 171 6.43 -5.01 9.64
C LYS A 171 5.31 -4.14 10.23
N PRO A 172 5.64 -3.04 10.95
CA PRO A 172 4.66 -2.12 11.48
C PRO A 172 4.03 -1.29 10.36
N SER A 173 2.89 -0.67 10.65
CA SER A 173 2.23 0.26 9.73
C SER A 173 3.09 1.48 9.38
N SER A 174 4.03 1.88 10.25
CA SER A 174 4.99 2.96 9.97
C SER A 174 5.98 2.67 8.84
N ALA A 175 6.13 1.39 8.45
CA ALA A 175 6.97 1.03 7.32
C ALA A 175 6.31 1.35 5.97
N LEU A 176 4.98 1.58 5.93
CA LEU A 176 4.25 1.85 4.69
C LEU A 176 4.86 3.03 3.92
N GLN A 177 5.02 2.86 2.61
CA GLN A 177 5.43 3.95 1.71
C GLN A 177 4.55 3.98 0.47
N ASP A 178 4.28 5.19 -0.01
CA ASP A 178 3.53 5.43 -1.22
C ASP A 178 4.36 5.08 -2.48
N PRO A 179 3.70 4.73 -3.59
CA PRO A 179 4.33 4.74 -4.90
C PRO A 179 4.94 6.10 -5.21
N PHE A 180 6.04 6.12 -5.96
CA PHE A 180 6.79 7.31 -6.39
C PHE A 180 7.40 8.15 -5.27
N ARG A 181 7.31 7.69 -4.01
CA ARG A 181 7.98 8.33 -2.88
C ARG A 181 9.29 7.62 -2.57
N PRO A 182 10.31 8.35 -2.08
CA PRO A 182 11.60 7.73 -1.78
C PRO A 182 11.51 6.69 -0.67
N VAL A 183 12.16 5.54 -0.84
CA VAL A 183 12.52 4.67 0.27
C VAL A 183 13.77 5.26 0.93
N VAL A 184 13.66 5.58 2.22
CA VAL A 184 14.75 6.17 3.00
C VAL A 184 15.51 5.07 3.70
N ILE A 185 16.78 4.88 3.34
CA ILE A 185 17.70 3.99 4.03
C ILE A 185 18.21 4.72 5.27
N PRO A 186 17.94 4.22 6.49
CA PRO A 186 18.39 4.88 7.71
C PRO A 186 19.91 4.77 7.84
N LYS A 187 20.53 5.71 8.57
CA LYS A 187 22.00 5.74 8.77
C LYS A 187 22.60 4.42 9.24
N ILE A 188 21.86 3.68 10.05
CA ILE A 188 22.29 2.39 10.59
C ILE A 188 22.40 1.28 9.51
N ALA A 189 21.85 1.54 8.33
CA ALA A 189 21.76 0.62 7.19
C ALA A 189 22.38 1.17 5.88
N GLU A 190 23.04 2.33 5.91
CA GLU A 190 23.67 2.99 4.74
C GLU A 190 24.99 2.32 4.27
N ASP A 191 25.35 1.16 4.81
CA ASP A 191 26.64 0.49 4.59
C ASP A 191 26.51 -0.74 3.67
N ASN A 192 25.91 -0.57 2.48
CA ASN A 192 25.77 -1.63 1.47
C ASN A 192 25.07 -2.88 2.02
N GLN A 193 23.84 -2.70 2.49
CA GLN A 193 23.02 -3.82 2.97
C GLN A 193 21.53 -3.72 2.66
N ALA A 194 21.07 -2.57 2.16
CA ALA A 194 19.69 -2.39 1.72
C ALA A 194 19.43 -3.19 0.44
N ASP A 195 18.32 -3.91 0.40
CA ASP A 195 17.98 -4.83 -0.68
C ASP A 195 16.48 -4.77 -1.01
N PHE A 196 16.15 -5.10 -2.25
CA PHE A 196 14.79 -5.13 -2.77
C PHE A 196 14.23 -6.55 -2.71
N GLU A 197 12.91 -6.66 -2.54
CA GLU A 197 12.18 -7.92 -2.56
C GLU A 197 10.76 -7.64 -3.11
N CYS A 198 10.54 -7.82 -4.43
CA CYS A 198 9.19 -7.68 -4.98
C CYS A 198 8.31 -8.82 -4.48
N GLU A 199 7.12 -8.49 -3.99
CA GLU A 199 6.16 -9.46 -3.45
C GLU A 199 4.74 -9.15 -3.89
N LEU A 200 3.93 -10.19 -4.07
CA LEU A 200 2.48 -10.03 -4.15
C LEU A 200 1.96 -9.69 -2.75
N ALA A 201 1.24 -8.58 -2.64
CA ALA A 201 0.60 -8.16 -1.40
C ALA A 201 -0.90 -8.47 -1.46
N VAL A 202 -1.40 -9.17 -0.44
CA VAL A 202 -2.81 -9.52 -0.28
C VAL A 202 -3.41 -8.65 0.83
N VAL A 203 -4.43 -7.87 0.51
CA VAL A 203 -5.11 -7.02 1.50
C VAL A 203 -6.35 -7.74 2.02
N ILE A 204 -6.45 -7.91 3.33
CA ILE A 204 -7.63 -8.50 3.97
C ILE A 204 -8.76 -7.47 3.99
N GLY A 205 -9.95 -7.88 3.55
CA GLY A 205 -11.15 -7.04 3.49
C GLY A 205 -12.18 -7.31 4.57
N LYS A 206 -12.15 -8.50 5.16
CA LYS A 206 -13.11 -8.93 6.19
C LYS A 206 -12.36 -9.57 7.35
N ALA A 207 -12.79 -9.30 8.57
CA ALA A 207 -12.22 -9.93 9.75
C ALA A 207 -12.38 -11.45 9.65
N CYS A 208 -11.29 -12.21 9.82
CA CYS A 208 -11.30 -13.64 9.60
C CYS A 208 -10.41 -14.39 10.60
N LYS A 209 -10.87 -15.56 11.06
CA LYS A 209 -10.17 -16.39 12.06
C LYS A 209 -10.50 -17.86 11.83
N ASN A 210 -9.50 -18.73 11.89
CA ASN A 210 -9.61 -20.18 11.66
C ASN A 210 -10.27 -20.50 10.29
N VAL A 211 -9.92 -19.72 9.26
CA VAL A 211 -10.50 -19.86 7.93
C VAL A 211 -9.95 -21.12 7.25
N LYS A 212 -10.81 -21.87 6.57
CA LYS A 212 -10.38 -22.99 5.74
C LYS A 212 -9.77 -22.48 4.43
N GLU A 213 -8.81 -23.21 3.89
CA GLU A 213 -8.13 -22.83 2.64
C GLU A 213 -9.10 -22.56 1.48
N ASN A 214 -10.15 -23.37 1.31
CA ASN A 214 -11.14 -23.18 0.24
C ASN A 214 -12.10 -21.99 0.41
N GLU A 215 -12.12 -21.36 1.59
CA GLU A 215 -12.92 -20.18 1.92
C GLU A 215 -12.04 -18.91 1.97
N ALA A 216 -10.71 -19.07 1.87
CA ALA A 216 -9.73 -18.02 2.17
C ALA A 216 -9.87 -16.76 1.31
N LEU A 217 -10.11 -16.93 0.00
CA LEU A 217 -10.16 -15.80 -0.94
C LEU A 217 -11.38 -14.91 -0.75
N ASP A 218 -12.45 -15.39 -0.09
CA ASP A 218 -13.67 -14.62 0.19
C ASP A 218 -13.45 -13.46 1.17
N TYR A 219 -12.31 -13.47 1.85
CA TYR A 219 -11.87 -12.47 2.83
C TYR A 219 -10.90 -11.45 2.26
N VAL A 220 -10.49 -11.58 1.00
CA VAL A 220 -9.54 -10.67 0.34
C VAL A 220 -10.28 -9.44 -0.20
N ALA A 221 -9.79 -8.24 0.12
CA ALA A 221 -10.25 -6.98 -0.50
C ALA A 221 -9.64 -6.78 -1.89
N GLY A 222 -8.39 -7.20 -2.06
CA GLY A 222 -7.72 -7.16 -3.34
C GLY A 222 -6.22 -7.47 -3.24
N TYR A 223 -5.57 -7.33 -4.38
CA TYR A 223 -4.14 -7.57 -4.56
C TYR A 223 -3.43 -6.31 -5.02
N THR A 224 -2.20 -6.10 -4.55
CA THR A 224 -1.32 -5.00 -4.98
C THR A 224 0.13 -5.48 -5.02
N VAL A 225 1.04 -4.67 -5.56
CA VAL A 225 2.49 -4.92 -5.47
C VAL A 225 3.00 -4.40 -4.13
N GLY A 226 3.91 -5.16 -3.52
CA GLY A 226 4.71 -4.73 -2.38
C GLY A 226 6.21 -4.87 -2.65
N ASN A 227 7.01 -4.09 -1.94
CA ASN A 227 8.46 -4.26 -1.89
C ASN A 227 8.91 -4.45 -0.43
N ASP A 228 9.36 -5.65 -0.07
CA ASP A 228 9.86 -5.95 1.28
C ASP A 228 11.32 -5.52 1.44
N ILE A 229 11.53 -4.20 1.52
CA ILE A 229 12.87 -3.63 1.68
C ILE A 229 13.53 -4.20 2.94
N SER A 230 14.78 -4.64 2.75
CA SER A 230 15.49 -5.45 3.72
C SER A 230 16.89 -4.93 3.99
N SER A 231 17.26 -4.87 5.27
CA SER A 231 18.62 -4.54 5.71
C SER A 231 19.40 -5.82 6.05
N ARG A 232 20.21 -6.32 5.12
CA ARG A 232 20.73 -7.70 5.14
C ARG A 232 21.72 -8.00 6.25
N LYS A 233 22.53 -7.04 6.70
CA LYS A 233 23.44 -7.28 7.85
C LYS A 233 22.64 -7.31 9.16
N TRP A 234 21.63 -6.45 9.30
CA TRP A 234 20.68 -6.47 10.41
C TRP A 234 19.76 -7.69 10.40
N GLN A 235 19.44 -8.26 9.23
CA GLN A 235 18.64 -9.48 9.15
C GLN A 235 19.42 -10.70 9.66
N GLY A 236 20.74 -10.70 9.46
CA GLY A 236 21.62 -11.81 9.83
C GLY A 236 21.88 -11.91 11.33
N ASN A 237 22.47 -13.04 11.73
CA ASN A 237 22.77 -13.36 13.13
C ASN A 237 23.78 -12.40 13.79
N LYS A 238 24.62 -11.72 13.00
CA LYS A 238 25.71 -10.88 13.53
C LYS A 238 25.23 -9.59 14.16
N LEU A 239 24.24 -8.92 13.56
CA LEU A 239 23.75 -7.64 14.05
C LEU A 239 22.34 -7.73 14.65
N GLY A 240 21.41 -8.43 14.02
CA GLY A 240 20.01 -8.52 14.50
C GLY A 240 19.62 -9.86 15.12
N SER A 241 20.59 -10.69 15.52
CA SER A 241 20.34 -11.95 16.25
C SER A 241 19.40 -12.93 15.52
N GLY A 242 19.33 -12.84 14.18
CA GLY A 242 18.51 -13.71 13.34
C GLY A 242 17.02 -13.38 13.33
N GLN A 243 16.58 -12.30 13.98
CA GLN A 243 15.19 -11.83 13.93
C GLN A 243 15.01 -10.84 12.78
N TRP A 244 14.03 -11.08 11.91
CA TRP A 244 13.91 -10.32 10.67
C TRP A 244 13.08 -9.04 10.80
N CYS A 245 12.16 -8.97 11.76
CA CYS A 245 11.26 -7.82 11.93
C CYS A 245 12.04 -6.50 11.96
N PHE A 246 13.04 -6.36 12.85
CA PHE A 246 13.81 -5.10 12.97
C PHE A 246 14.43 -4.66 11.64
N SER A 247 15.14 -5.56 10.97
CA SER A 247 15.85 -5.29 9.72
C SER A 247 14.96 -4.97 8.52
N LYS A 248 13.66 -5.26 8.64
CA LYS A 248 12.65 -5.05 7.61
C LYS A 248 11.63 -3.99 8.03
N SER A 249 11.72 -3.41 9.23
CA SER A 249 10.65 -2.55 9.78
C SER A 249 11.02 -1.08 9.89
N PHE A 250 12.11 -0.65 9.26
CA PHE A 250 12.44 0.77 9.22
C PHE A 250 11.34 1.56 8.49
N ASP A 251 11.22 2.84 8.80
CA ASP A 251 10.27 3.72 8.12
C ASP A 251 10.49 3.64 6.61
N THR A 252 9.40 3.65 5.84
CA THR A 252 9.38 3.50 4.38
C THR A 252 9.82 2.16 3.79
N PHE A 253 10.12 1.13 4.61
CA PHE A 253 10.58 -0.18 4.10
C PHE A 253 9.47 -1.09 3.56
N ALA A 254 8.21 -0.65 3.53
CA ALA A 254 7.08 -1.37 2.94
C ALA A 254 6.37 -0.52 1.86
N PRO A 255 7.03 -0.16 0.74
CA PRO A 255 6.31 0.40 -0.40
C PRO A 255 5.18 -0.52 -0.86
N LEU A 256 4.02 0.06 -1.13
CA LEU A 256 2.80 -0.66 -1.47
C LEU A 256 2.00 0.09 -2.55
N GLY A 257 1.62 -0.60 -3.63
CA GLY A 257 0.81 -0.01 -4.71
C GLY A 257 1.09 -0.64 -6.07
N PRO A 258 0.83 0.07 -7.19
CA PRO A 258 0.22 1.39 -7.28
C PRO A 258 -1.30 1.38 -7.06
N THR A 259 -1.92 0.20 -7.14
CA THR A 259 -3.38 0.02 -7.09
C THR A 259 -3.77 -1.24 -6.36
N LEU A 260 -4.95 -1.23 -5.74
CA LEU A 260 -5.60 -2.42 -5.21
C LEU A 260 -6.56 -2.98 -6.27
N VAL A 261 -6.24 -4.18 -6.78
CA VAL A 261 -7.03 -4.86 -7.81
C VAL A 261 -8.01 -5.84 -7.18
N SER A 262 -9.28 -5.75 -7.57
CA SER A 262 -10.32 -6.66 -7.07
C SER A 262 -10.01 -8.13 -7.37
N PRO A 263 -10.35 -9.06 -6.44
CA PRO A 263 -10.29 -10.49 -6.70
C PRO A 263 -11.14 -10.98 -7.86
N ALA A 264 -12.15 -10.24 -8.34
CA ALA A 264 -12.86 -10.70 -9.53
C ALA A 264 -12.08 -10.51 -10.83
N LEU A 265 -11.09 -9.59 -10.86
CA LEU A 265 -10.18 -9.39 -11.99
C LEU A 265 -8.98 -10.34 -11.95
N ILE A 266 -8.52 -10.71 -10.76
CA ILE A 266 -7.44 -11.68 -10.54
C ILE A 266 -8.03 -12.97 -9.97
N LYS A 267 -8.41 -13.88 -10.86
CA LYS A 267 -9.04 -15.17 -10.47
C LYS A 267 -8.08 -16.13 -9.77
N ASP A 268 -6.80 -16.12 -10.15
CA ASP A 268 -5.76 -16.94 -9.54
C ASP A 268 -4.55 -16.07 -9.18
N PRO A 269 -4.38 -15.69 -7.89
CA PRO A 269 -3.24 -14.88 -7.45
C PRO A 269 -1.91 -15.67 -7.50
N ASN A 270 -1.97 -16.99 -7.66
CA ASN A 270 -0.80 -17.86 -7.77
C ASN A 270 -0.41 -18.16 -9.22
N GLN A 271 -0.86 -17.34 -10.19
CA GLN A 271 -0.48 -17.46 -11.61
C GLN A 271 -0.22 -16.08 -12.24
N LEU A 272 0.58 -15.24 -11.60
CA LEU A 272 0.95 -13.92 -12.07
C LEU A 272 2.46 -13.86 -12.31
N ARG A 273 2.90 -13.21 -13.39
CA ARG A 273 4.31 -12.84 -13.53
C ARG A 273 4.67 -11.76 -12.50
N ILE A 274 5.84 -11.89 -11.91
CA ILE A 274 6.40 -10.96 -10.91
C ILE A 274 7.84 -10.59 -11.28
N ARG A 275 8.18 -9.31 -11.21
CA ARG A 275 9.45 -8.79 -11.72
C ARG A 275 9.96 -7.59 -10.93
N THR A 276 11.28 -7.50 -10.80
CA THR A 276 11.97 -6.32 -10.24
C THR A 276 12.99 -5.80 -11.23
N THR A 277 13.03 -4.49 -11.44
CA THR A 277 14.12 -3.80 -12.13
C THR A 277 14.78 -2.78 -11.21
N LEU A 278 16.10 -2.63 -11.33
CA LEU A 278 16.88 -1.62 -10.65
C LEU A 278 17.64 -0.82 -11.72
N ASN A 279 17.36 0.48 -11.81
CA ASN A 279 17.91 1.38 -12.83
C ASN A 279 17.73 0.81 -14.26
N GLY A 280 16.52 0.31 -14.54
CA GLY A 280 16.16 -0.30 -15.84
C GLY A 280 16.70 -1.72 -16.08
N LYS A 281 17.56 -2.24 -15.21
CA LYS A 281 18.10 -3.61 -15.33
C LYS A 281 17.24 -4.62 -14.58
N VAL A 282 16.86 -5.71 -15.23
CA VAL A 282 16.11 -6.81 -14.61
C VAL A 282 16.95 -7.48 -13.53
N MET A 283 16.39 -7.56 -12.33
CA MET A 283 16.98 -8.21 -11.18
C MET A 283 16.25 -9.50 -10.78
N GLN A 284 14.91 -9.47 -10.75
CA GLN A 284 14.03 -10.62 -10.52
C GLN A 284 13.05 -10.74 -11.70
N ASP A 285 12.74 -11.94 -12.16
CA ASP A 285 11.74 -12.22 -13.20
C ASP A 285 11.25 -13.66 -13.03
N SER A 286 10.07 -13.82 -12.43
CA SER A 286 9.55 -15.11 -11.99
C SER A 286 8.01 -15.15 -12.08
N SER A 287 7.41 -16.14 -11.44
CA SER A 287 5.95 -16.30 -11.39
C SER A 287 5.50 -16.64 -9.97
N THR A 288 4.36 -16.09 -9.53
CA THR A 288 3.72 -16.42 -8.25
C THR A 288 3.28 -17.88 -8.16
N ALA A 289 3.34 -18.63 -9.27
CA ALA A 289 3.16 -20.08 -9.31
C ALA A 289 4.30 -20.87 -8.67
N ASP A 290 5.48 -20.26 -8.50
CA ASP A 290 6.62 -20.86 -7.80
C ASP A 290 6.48 -20.78 -6.28
N MET A 291 5.37 -20.21 -5.77
CA MET A 291 5.12 -20.16 -4.34
C MET A 291 5.02 -21.55 -3.72
N ILE A 292 5.78 -21.79 -2.65
CA ILE A 292 5.73 -23.02 -1.85
C ILE A 292 4.40 -23.11 -1.09
N PHE A 293 3.97 -21.99 -0.53
CA PHE A 293 2.69 -21.81 0.16
C PHE A 293 1.84 -20.81 -0.61
N ASN A 294 0.77 -21.30 -1.24
CA ASN A 294 -0.13 -20.48 -2.04
C ASN A 294 -0.93 -19.49 -1.17
N VAL A 295 -1.58 -18.49 -1.80
CA VAL A 295 -2.31 -17.43 -1.07
C VAL A 295 -3.44 -18.00 -0.19
N PRO A 296 -4.30 -18.92 -0.66
CA PRO A 296 -5.32 -19.54 0.18
C PRO A 296 -4.74 -20.20 1.44
N TYR A 297 -3.64 -20.94 1.30
CA TYR A 297 -2.98 -21.62 2.41
C TYR A 297 -2.41 -20.61 3.40
N LEU A 298 -1.77 -19.53 2.93
CA LEU A 298 -1.23 -18.49 3.80
C LEU A 298 -2.32 -17.84 4.66
N ILE A 299 -3.45 -17.47 4.07
CA ILE A 299 -4.59 -16.90 4.83
C ILE A 299 -5.11 -17.91 5.85
N SER A 300 -5.32 -19.16 5.43
CA SER A 300 -5.80 -20.22 6.33
C SER A 300 -4.84 -20.42 7.50
N PHE A 301 -3.54 -20.56 7.22
CA PHE A 301 -2.48 -20.75 8.22
C PHE A 301 -2.38 -19.57 9.19
N LEU A 302 -2.30 -18.34 8.67
CA LEU A 302 -2.14 -17.13 9.49
C LEU A 302 -3.37 -16.83 10.34
N SER A 303 -4.56 -17.27 9.91
CA SER A 303 -5.80 -17.08 10.66
C SER A 303 -5.97 -18.08 11.81
N GLN A 304 -5.09 -19.08 11.96
CA GLN A 304 -5.21 -20.08 13.03
C GLN A 304 -5.04 -19.43 14.40
N SER A 305 -6.12 -19.43 15.17
CA SER A 305 -6.25 -18.79 16.48
C SER A 305 -5.92 -17.28 16.52
N THR A 306 -5.68 -16.66 15.37
CA THR A 306 -5.35 -15.24 15.21
C THR A 306 -6.37 -14.62 14.26
N THR A 307 -7.03 -13.54 14.67
CA THR A 307 -7.91 -12.81 13.76
C THR A 307 -7.06 -11.95 12.82
N LEU A 308 -7.28 -12.08 11.52
CA LEU A 308 -6.80 -11.13 10.52
C LEU A 308 -7.86 -10.04 10.37
N MET A 309 -7.45 -8.77 10.43
CA MET A 309 -8.37 -7.63 10.40
C MET A 309 -8.44 -7.03 8.98
N PRO A 310 -9.56 -6.38 8.60
CA PRO A 310 -9.58 -5.55 7.40
C PRO A 310 -8.44 -4.54 7.42
N GLY A 311 -7.68 -4.44 6.33
CA GLY A 311 -6.48 -3.60 6.23
C GLY A 311 -5.18 -4.27 6.69
N ASP A 312 -5.22 -5.50 7.23
CA ASP A 312 -4.02 -6.31 7.35
C ASP A 312 -3.51 -6.68 5.95
N VAL A 313 -2.19 -6.66 5.79
CA VAL A 313 -1.52 -6.97 4.52
C VAL A 313 -0.67 -8.22 4.69
N ILE A 314 -0.79 -9.18 3.79
CA ILE A 314 0.10 -10.32 3.70
C ILE A 314 1.09 -10.07 2.57
N LEU A 315 2.37 -9.92 2.92
CA LEU A 315 3.49 -9.92 1.96
C LEU A 315 3.94 -11.39 1.79
N THR A 316 3.71 -11.92 0.59
CA THR A 316 3.65 -13.37 0.34
C THR A 316 5.01 -14.02 0.08
N GLY A 317 6.10 -13.27 0.18
CA GLY A 317 7.46 -13.69 -0.14
C GLY A 317 7.92 -13.22 -1.51
N THR A 318 9.24 -13.24 -1.70
CA THR A 318 9.92 -12.78 -2.90
C THR A 318 10.55 -13.94 -3.69
N PRO A 319 10.59 -13.86 -5.04
CA PRO A 319 11.30 -14.83 -5.88
C PRO A 319 12.83 -14.68 -5.82
N GLU A 320 13.53 -15.53 -6.54
CA GLU A 320 14.98 -15.47 -6.73
C GLU A 320 15.45 -14.16 -7.38
N GLY A 321 16.73 -13.82 -7.25
CA GLY A 321 17.35 -12.66 -7.88
C GLY A 321 17.54 -11.46 -6.96
N VAL A 322 17.32 -11.63 -5.65
CA VAL A 322 17.59 -10.63 -4.62
C VAL A 322 19.06 -10.16 -4.67
N GLY A 323 19.28 -8.88 -4.39
CA GLY A 323 20.55 -8.21 -4.60
C GLY A 323 21.72 -8.85 -3.85
N PHE A 324 21.50 -9.28 -2.61
CA PHE A 324 22.57 -9.85 -1.77
C PHE A 324 23.09 -11.23 -2.21
N LYS A 325 22.38 -11.90 -3.12
CA LYS A 325 22.75 -13.21 -3.68
C LYS A 325 23.35 -13.13 -5.08
N ARG A 326 23.39 -11.93 -5.66
CA ARG A 326 24.09 -11.70 -6.92
C ARG A 326 25.59 -11.79 -6.69
N GLU A 327 26.31 -12.06 -7.77
CA GLU A 327 27.78 -12.13 -7.79
C GLU A 327 28.33 -11.15 -8.84
N PRO A 328 28.92 -10.01 -8.43
CA PRO A 328 29.01 -9.52 -7.05
C PRO A 328 27.65 -9.09 -6.48
N PRO A 329 27.50 -8.99 -5.13
CA PRO A 329 26.28 -8.49 -4.52
C PRO A 329 25.92 -7.08 -5.00
N VAL A 330 24.62 -6.84 -5.17
CA VAL A 330 24.06 -5.55 -5.54
C VAL A 330 23.18 -5.08 -4.39
N TYR A 331 23.46 -3.90 -3.84
CA TYR A 331 22.66 -3.29 -2.78
C TYR A 331 22.14 -1.94 -3.25
N LEU A 332 20.95 -1.59 -2.78
CA LEU A 332 20.31 -0.30 -3.05
C LEU A 332 21.22 0.85 -2.58
N GLN A 333 21.45 1.81 -3.48
CA GLN A 333 22.26 3.01 -3.25
C GLN A 333 21.41 4.27 -3.36
N HIS A 334 21.88 5.36 -2.75
CA HIS A 334 21.29 6.69 -2.93
C HIS A 334 21.17 7.04 -4.43
N GLY A 335 19.98 7.46 -4.85
CA GLY A 335 19.66 7.81 -6.24
C GLY A 335 19.21 6.64 -7.11
N ASP A 336 19.26 5.40 -6.62
CA ASP A 336 18.73 4.26 -7.36
C ASP A 336 17.22 4.38 -7.56
N HIS A 337 16.72 3.81 -8.65
CA HIS A 337 15.32 3.67 -8.97
C HIS A 337 14.96 2.18 -9.04
N VAL A 338 14.11 1.74 -8.11
CA VAL A 338 13.59 0.37 -8.07
C VAL A 338 12.15 0.33 -8.58
N VAL A 339 11.85 -0.65 -9.43
CA VAL A 339 10.51 -0.89 -9.96
C VAL A 339 10.13 -2.34 -9.72
N CYS A 340 9.05 -2.54 -8.97
CA CYS A 340 8.43 -3.83 -8.74
C CYS A 340 7.16 -3.93 -9.63
N GLU A 341 7.05 -4.95 -10.46
CA GLU A 341 5.95 -5.15 -11.41
C GLU A 341 5.27 -6.49 -11.14
N ILE A 342 3.93 -6.49 -11.08
CA ILE A 342 3.14 -7.72 -11.10
C ILE A 342 2.11 -7.63 -12.22
N GLU A 343 2.02 -8.70 -13.00
CA GLU A 343 1.05 -8.85 -14.08
C GLU A 343 -0.38 -8.58 -13.59
N ASN A 344 -1.16 -7.85 -14.39
CA ASN A 344 -2.53 -7.45 -14.10
C ASN A 344 -2.72 -6.55 -12.85
N ILE A 345 -1.63 -6.12 -12.20
CA ILE A 345 -1.66 -5.15 -11.09
C ILE A 345 -1.04 -3.82 -11.49
N GLY A 346 0.21 -3.82 -11.96
CA GLY A 346 0.91 -2.61 -12.36
C GLY A 346 2.33 -2.51 -11.78
N GLU A 347 2.89 -1.31 -11.83
CA GLU A 347 4.27 -1.03 -11.46
C GLU A 347 4.36 -0.12 -10.21
N LEU A 348 5.11 -0.58 -9.21
CA LEU A 348 5.43 0.15 -7.98
C LEU A 348 6.85 0.69 -8.10
N HIS A 349 6.96 2.00 -8.19
CA HIS A 349 8.22 2.72 -8.37
C HIS A 349 8.64 3.40 -7.07
N ASN A 350 9.91 3.31 -6.71
CA ASN A 350 10.47 4.11 -5.64
C ASN A 350 11.91 4.50 -5.99
N THR A 351 12.29 5.75 -5.68
CA THR A 351 13.70 6.14 -5.63
C THR A 351 14.27 5.78 -4.26
N ILE A 352 15.59 5.63 -4.17
CA ILE A 352 16.29 5.36 -2.92
C ILE A 352 16.97 6.64 -2.43
N GLU A 353 16.73 7.00 -1.18
CA GLU A 353 17.38 8.11 -0.51
C GLU A 353 18.10 7.63 0.75
N TYR A 354 19.19 8.29 1.11
CA TYR A 354 19.87 8.04 2.38
C TYR A 354 19.35 9.05 3.39
N GLU A 355 19.25 8.64 4.65
CA GLU A 355 18.70 9.49 5.68
C GLU A 355 19.59 10.74 5.85
N SER A 356 18.98 11.90 5.66
CA SER A 356 19.69 13.17 5.83
C SER A 356 20.32 13.26 7.23
N LYS A 357 21.52 13.85 7.31
CA LYS A 357 22.10 14.17 8.62
C LYS A 357 21.16 15.17 9.29
N ARG A 358 20.45 14.75 10.35
CA ARG A 358 19.81 15.69 11.30
C ARG A 358 20.78 16.85 11.54
N GLN A 359 20.37 18.06 11.15
CA GLN A 359 21.12 19.29 11.41
C GLN A 359 21.19 19.56 12.91
#